data_AF-A0AAX4FT32-F1
#
_entry.id   AF-A0AAX4FT32-F1
#
_cell.length_a   1.000
_cell.length_b   1.000
_cell.length_c   1.000
_cell.angle_alpha   90.00
_cell.angle_beta   90.00
_cell.angle_gamma   90.00
#
_symmetry.space_group_name_H-M   'P 1'
#
loop_
_entity.id
_entity.type
_entity.pdbx_description
1 polymer ?
#
loop_
_entity_poly.entity_id
_entity_poly.type
_entity_poly.pdbx_seq_one_letter_code
_entity_poly.pdbx_strand_id
1 'polypeptide(L)'
;MYLKEKTGIDVLHCFTKMSAYDYALIEFGNLLREDLLAWPEEELLSIEPESTIEDVIFRAVSETREDLPKEHDIFILQKAAGEVPGLPTYPLDQIPQRLGIASGSSDIDPQCKKGRKGWVVSFTSEFRKNLSQYNDKKLQGRALEAVAEIIVTPTTKRGNTVKPLTGPLAGQWRYRIGDYRLIYLPDEDAKRVSLIAVRARGNAYDD
;
A
#
# COMPACT_ATOMS: atom_id res chain seq x y z
N MET A 1 29.12 -16.01 3.99
CA MET A 1 30.55 -15.73 3.76
C MET A 1 31.14 -16.63 2.68
N TYR A 2 30.81 -17.93 2.67
CA TYR A 2 31.33 -18.91 1.71
C TYR A 2 30.90 -18.69 0.23
N LEU A 3 29.63 -18.32 -0.03
CA LEU A 3 29.15 -17.95 -1.38
C LEU A 3 29.89 -16.73 -1.96
N LYS A 4 30.06 -15.68 -1.16
CA LYS A 4 30.76 -14.44 -1.54
C LYS A 4 32.19 -14.69 -2.03
N GLU A 5 32.88 -15.65 -1.43
CA GLU A 5 34.28 -15.96 -1.73
C GLU A 5 34.46 -16.67 -3.08
N LYS A 6 33.47 -17.49 -3.50
CA LYS A 6 33.51 -18.21 -4.78
C LYS A 6 32.79 -17.51 -5.93
N THR A 7 31.63 -16.91 -5.70
CA THR A 7 30.79 -16.34 -6.77
C THR A 7 30.78 -14.82 -6.80
N GLY A 8 31.36 -14.16 -5.78
CA GLY A 8 31.33 -12.70 -5.64
C GLY A 8 29.96 -12.14 -5.21
N ILE A 9 29.00 -13.00 -4.86
CA ILE A 9 27.61 -12.62 -4.53
C ILE A 9 27.31 -12.92 -3.06
N ASP A 10 26.66 -11.98 -2.38
CA ASP A 10 26.27 -12.13 -0.97
C ASP A 10 24.98 -12.95 -0.79
N VAL A 11 23.98 -12.76 -1.66
CA VAL A 11 22.68 -13.44 -1.62
C VAL A 11 22.18 -13.73 -3.03
N LEU A 12 21.74 -14.97 -3.26
CA LEU A 12 21.06 -15.38 -4.49
C LEU A 12 19.56 -15.52 -4.18
N HIS A 13 18.71 -14.76 -4.87
CA HIS A 13 17.27 -14.89 -4.75
C HIS A 13 16.74 -15.86 -5.82
N CYS A 14 15.80 -16.70 -5.43
CA CYS A 14 15.12 -17.64 -6.32
C CYS A 14 13.69 -17.16 -6.57
N PHE A 15 13.25 -17.12 -7.83
CA PHE A 15 11.89 -16.72 -8.22
C PHE A 15 11.32 -17.69 -9.23
N THR A 16 10.04 -18.04 -9.14
CA THR A 16 9.38 -18.82 -10.19
C THR A 16 8.84 -17.91 -11.30
N LYS A 17 8.89 -18.37 -12.56
CA LYS A 17 8.37 -17.62 -13.72
C LYS A 17 6.83 -17.53 -13.75
N MET A 18 6.14 -18.33 -12.93
CA MET A 18 4.67 -18.40 -12.95
C MET A 18 4.00 -17.31 -12.13
N SER A 19 2.83 -16.87 -12.59
CA SER A 19 2.03 -15.77 -12.05
C SER A 19 1.72 -15.89 -10.56
N ALA A 20 1.65 -14.75 -9.87
CA ALA A 20 1.35 -14.63 -8.44
C ALA A 20 0.08 -15.40 -8.04
N TYR A 21 0.22 -16.53 -7.32
CA TYR A 21 -0.79 -17.26 -6.52
C TYR A 21 -0.11 -18.47 -5.81
N ASP A 22 -0.88 -19.26 -5.03
CA ASP A 22 -0.46 -20.38 -4.15
C ASP A 22 0.48 -21.44 -4.75
N TYR A 23 0.63 -21.50 -6.08
CA TYR A 23 1.46 -22.49 -6.78
C TYR A 23 2.91 -22.04 -6.96
N ALA A 24 3.24 -20.77 -6.70
CA ALA A 24 4.58 -20.23 -6.94
C ALA A 24 5.67 -20.87 -6.05
N LEU A 25 5.30 -21.42 -4.89
CA LEU A 25 6.24 -22.13 -3.99
C LEU A 25 6.36 -23.62 -4.28
N ILE A 26 5.45 -24.20 -5.07
CA ILE A 26 5.45 -25.64 -5.36
C ILE A 26 6.63 -25.99 -6.24
N GLU A 27 6.84 -25.25 -7.32
CA GLU A 27 7.97 -25.50 -8.23
C GLU A 27 9.32 -25.29 -7.56
N PHE A 28 9.46 -24.24 -6.73
CA PHE A 28 10.66 -24.08 -5.92
C PHE A 28 10.84 -25.23 -4.91
N GLY A 29 9.76 -25.67 -4.26
CA GLY A 29 9.79 -26.79 -3.32
C GLY A 29 10.15 -28.12 -3.99
N ASN A 30 9.71 -28.34 -5.23
CA ASN A 30 10.07 -29.51 -6.04
C ASN A 30 11.54 -29.45 -6.43
N LEU A 31 12.00 -28.32 -6.99
CA LEU A 31 13.41 -28.13 -7.33
C LEU A 31 14.32 -28.32 -6.12
N LEU A 32 13.91 -27.81 -4.95
CA LEU A 32 14.67 -27.97 -3.72
C LEU A 32 14.75 -29.44 -3.28
N ARG A 33 13.64 -30.17 -3.39
CA ARG A 33 13.57 -31.58 -3.00
C ARG A 33 14.34 -32.49 -3.94
N GLU A 34 14.11 -32.37 -5.24
CA GLU A 34 14.58 -33.34 -6.23
C GLU A 34 16.03 -33.07 -6.64
N ASP A 35 16.40 -31.79 -6.78
CA ASP A 35 17.72 -31.40 -7.29
C ASP A 35 18.60 -30.79 -6.20
N LEU A 36 18.25 -29.62 -5.66
CA LEU A 36 19.20 -28.83 -4.86
C LEU A 36 19.64 -29.52 -3.57
N LEU A 37 18.79 -30.35 -2.94
CA LEU A 37 19.18 -31.14 -1.77
C LEU A 37 20.01 -32.39 -2.12
N ALA A 38 19.91 -32.88 -3.35
CA ALA A 38 20.66 -34.04 -3.83
C ALA A 38 22.03 -33.66 -4.42
N TRP A 39 22.20 -32.40 -4.82
CA TRP A 39 23.42 -31.91 -5.46
C TRP A 39 24.60 -31.81 -4.49
N PRO A 40 25.82 -32.19 -4.92
CA PRO A 40 27.03 -31.93 -4.16
C PRO A 40 27.32 -30.42 -4.07
N GLU A 41 28.04 -30.02 -3.03
CA GLU A 41 28.38 -28.63 -2.75
C GLU A 41 29.03 -27.90 -3.95
N GLU A 42 29.84 -28.62 -4.73
CA GLU A 42 30.51 -28.07 -5.92
C GLU A 42 29.54 -27.64 -7.02
N GLU A 43 28.44 -28.37 -7.18
CA GLU A 43 27.41 -28.12 -8.18
C GLU A 43 26.44 -27.02 -7.73
N LEU A 44 26.17 -26.93 -6.43
CA LEU A 44 25.43 -25.79 -5.86
C LEU A 44 26.18 -24.47 -6.02
N LEU A 45 27.51 -24.50 -5.93
CA LEU A 45 28.36 -23.31 -6.08
C LEU A 45 28.58 -22.90 -7.54
N SER A 46 28.23 -23.76 -8.51
CA SER A 46 28.34 -23.43 -9.94
C SER A 46 27.10 -22.73 -10.50
N ILE A 47 26.04 -22.58 -9.69
CA ILE A 47 24.82 -21.86 -10.09
C ILE A 47 25.15 -20.38 -10.32
N GLU A 48 25.11 -19.99 -11.59
CA GLU A 48 25.36 -18.61 -12.01
C GLU A 48 24.14 -17.70 -11.76
N PRO A 49 24.36 -16.42 -11.45
CA PRO A 49 23.27 -15.44 -11.39
C PRO A 49 22.63 -15.23 -12.77
N GLU A 50 21.33 -14.94 -12.75
CA GLU A 50 20.42 -14.88 -13.91
C GLU A 50 20.22 -16.23 -14.66
N SER A 51 20.72 -17.34 -14.12
CA SER A 51 20.43 -18.67 -14.66
C SER A 51 18.99 -19.10 -14.34
N THR A 52 18.45 -20.00 -15.15
CA THR A 52 17.16 -20.64 -14.90
C THR A 52 17.37 -22.14 -14.78
N ILE A 53 16.84 -22.74 -13.71
CA ILE A 53 16.74 -24.19 -13.56
C ILE A 53 15.26 -24.51 -13.49
N GLU A 54 14.80 -25.36 -14.41
CA GLU A 54 13.37 -25.60 -14.65
C GLU A 54 12.59 -24.28 -14.83
N ASP A 55 11.66 -23.98 -13.92
CA ASP A 55 10.88 -22.74 -13.89
C ASP A 55 11.33 -21.76 -12.80
N VAL A 56 12.45 -22.04 -12.13
CA VAL A 56 13.06 -21.21 -11.09
C VAL A 56 14.22 -20.40 -11.67
N ILE A 57 14.13 -19.08 -11.58
CA ILE A 57 15.19 -18.14 -11.92
C ILE A 57 16.01 -17.84 -10.66
N PHE A 58 17.32 -17.90 -10.83
CA PHE A 58 18.30 -17.51 -9.83
C PHE A 58 18.81 -16.11 -10.17
N ARG A 59 18.62 -15.12 -9.29
CA ARG A 59 18.99 -13.73 -9.54
C ARG A 59 19.90 -13.21 -8.43
N ALA A 60 20.98 -12.55 -8.82
CA ALA A 60 21.79 -11.80 -7.87
C ALA A 60 21.02 -10.53 -7.45
N VAL A 61 20.89 -10.33 -6.15
CA VAL A 61 20.32 -9.09 -5.61
C VAL A 61 21.38 -8.47 -4.72
N SER A 62 21.67 -7.19 -4.95
CA SER A 62 22.69 -6.45 -4.22
C SER A 62 22.35 -6.27 -2.74
N GLU A 63 21.05 -6.25 -2.39
CA GLU A 63 20.55 -6.02 -1.03
C GLU A 63 19.21 -6.72 -0.80
N THR A 64 19.02 -7.29 0.38
CA THR A 64 17.73 -7.82 0.83
C THR A 64 16.75 -6.66 1.00
N ARG A 65 15.69 -6.59 0.18
CA ARG A 65 14.68 -5.54 0.26
C ARG A 65 13.77 -5.76 1.47
N GLU A 66 14.03 -5.04 2.56
CA GLU A 66 13.17 -5.03 3.76
C GLU A 66 11.89 -4.20 3.59
N ASP A 67 11.78 -3.44 2.50
CA ASP A 67 10.63 -2.56 2.20
C ASP A 67 9.45 -3.29 1.55
N LEU A 68 9.58 -4.59 1.27
CA LEU A 68 8.51 -5.39 0.71
C LEU A 68 7.40 -5.63 1.75
N PRO A 69 6.11 -5.43 1.39
CA PRO A 69 5.00 -5.73 2.27
C PRO A 69 5.04 -7.21 2.64
N LYS A 70 4.78 -7.52 3.91
CA LYS A 70 4.81 -8.90 4.39
C LYS A 70 3.71 -9.71 3.69
N GLU A 71 3.90 -11.01 3.52
CA GLU A 71 2.89 -11.88 2.88
C GLU A 71 1.49 -11.72 3.47
N HIS A 72 1.41 -11.48 4.78
CA HIS A 72 0.16 -11.19 5.46
C HIS A 72 -0.51 -9.90 4.96
N ASP A 73 0.26 -8.84 4.71
CA ASP A 73 -0.24 -7.58 4.15
C ASP A 73 -0.71 -7.77 2.71
N ILE A 74 0.00 -8.58 1.92
CA ILE A 74 -0.39 -8.96 0.55
C ILE A 74 -1.71 -9.73 0.57
N PHE A 75 -1.85 -10.70 1.47
CA PHE A 75 -3.09 -11.48 1.64
C PHE A 75 -4.27 -10.58 2.03
N ILE A 76 -4.06 -9.64 2.96
CA ILE A 76 -5.09 -8.66 3.35
C ILE A 76 -5.50 -7.80 2.13
N LEU A 77 -4.54 -7.31 1.35
CA LEU A 77 -4.82 -6.50 0.16
C LEU A 77 -5.58 -7.28 -0.91
N GLN A 78 -5.20 -8.52 -1.17
CA GLN A 78 -5.87 -9.38 -2.15
C GLN A 78 -7.27 -9.79 -1.70
N LYS A 79 -7.45 -10.11 -0.42
CA LYS A 79 -8.78 -10.40 0.15
C LYS A 79 -9.68 -9.18 0.11
N ALA A 80 -9.15 -8.00 0.44
CA ALA A 80 -9.87 -6.74 0.31
C ALA A 80 -10.26 -6.46 -1.15
N ALA A 81 -9.40 -6.78 -2.13
CA ALA A 81 -9.72 -6.66 -3.55
C ALA A 81 -10.82 -7.65 -4.00
N GLY A 82 -10.84 -8.87 -3.47
CA GLY A 82 -11.87 -9.87 -3.77
C GLY A 82 -13.23 -9.62 -3.09
N GLU A 83 -13.24 -8.95 -1.93
CA GLU A 83 -14.46 -8.63 -1.17
C GLU A 83 -15.23 -7.40 -1.69
N VAL A 84 -14.71 -6.70 -2.71
CA VAL A 84 -15.42 -5.59 -3.37
C VAL A 84 -15.97 -6.07 -4.71
N PRO A 85 -17.23 -6.53 -4.79
CA PRO A 85 -17.82 -6.98 -6.04
C PRO A 85 -17.96 -5.76 -6.96
N GLY A 86 -17.38 -5.85 -8.16
CA GLY A 86 -17.56 -4.83 -9.19
C GLY A 86 -16.58 -3.67 -9.12
N LEU A 87 -15.39 -3.82 -8.54
CA LEU A 87 -14.30 -2.93 -8.93
C LEU A 87 -13.98 -3.23 -10.40
N PRO A 88 -14.17 -2.29 -11.32
CA PRO A 88 -13.84 -2.51 -12.71
C PRO A 88 -12.33 -2.77 -12.85
N THR A 89 -11.97 -3.96 -13.34
CA THR A 89 -10.59 -4.29 -13.68
C THR A 89 -10.22 -3.52 -14.94
N TYR A 90 -9.55 -2.40 -14.75
CA TYR A 90 -9.03 -1.63 -15.87
C TYR A 90 -7.63 -2.10 -16.23
N PRO A 91 -7.33 -2.25 -17.52
CA PRO A 91 -5.96 -2.32 -18.00
C PRO A 91 -5.14 -1.14 -17.44
N LEU A 92 -3.94 -1.42 -16.90
CA LEU A 92 -3.11 -0.43 -16.18
C LEU A 92 -2.83 0.82 -17.03
N ASP A 93 -2.77 0.66 -18.36
CA ASP A 93 -2.59 1.69 -19.38
C ASP A 93 -3.76 2.67 -19.51
N GLN A 94 -4.96 2.27 -19.07
CA GLN A 94 -6.18 3.09 -19.19
C GLN A 94 -6.52 3.88 -17.91
N ILE A 95 -5.91 3.50 -16.78
CA ILE A 95 -6.09 4.18 -15.49
C ILE A 95 -5.77 5.67 -15.58
N PRO A 96 -4.66 6.12 -16.23
CA PRO A 96 -4.35 7.54 -16.34
C PRO A 96 -5.45 8.32 -17.05
N GLN A 97 -5.89 7.84 -18.21
CA GLN A 97 -6.89 8.51 -19.04
C GLN A 97 -8.24 8.64 -18.33
N ARG A 98 -8.66 7.60 -17.60
CA ARG A 98 -9.92 7.58 -16.84
C ARG A 98 -9.90 8.50 -15.61
N LEU A 99 -8.76 8.64 -14.96
CA LEU A 99 -8.58 9.55 -13.83
C LEU A 99 -8.27 11.00 -14.27
N GLY A 100 -8.30 11.29 -15.58
CA GLY A 100 -7.95 12.61 -16.12
C GLY A 100 -6.46 12.94 -16.02
N ILE A 101 -5.61 11.94 -15.83
CA ILE A 101 -4.15 12.05 -15.85
C ILE A 101 -3.73 11.98 -17.32
N ALA A 102 -3.22 13.09 -17.86
CA ALA A 102 -2.77 13.18 -19.24
C ALA A 102 -1.76 12.07 -19.57
N SER A 103 -2.12 11.19 -20.51
CA SER A 103 -1.23 10.19 -21.08
C SER A 103 -0.28 10.87 -22.06
N GLY A 104 0.90 11.26 -21.55
CA GLY A 104 2.01 11.79 -22.33
C GLY A 104 3.24 10.89 -22.16
N SER A 105 3.65 10.29 -23.27
CA SER A 105 4.99 9.80 -23.66
C SER A 105 5.95 9.29 -22.57
N SER A 106 6.38 8.06 -22.81
CA SER A 106 7.66 7.48 -22.42
C SER A 106 8.84 8.37 -22.80
N ASP A 107 9.16 9.31 -21.92
CA ASP A 107 10.51 9.83 -21.72
C ASP A 107 10.64 9.98 -20.20
N ILE A 108 11.31 9.01 -19.56
CA ILE A 108 11.68 9.15 -18.16
C ILE A 108 12.84 10.15 -18.12
N ASP A 109 12.50 11.43 -18.15
CA ASP A 109 13.38 12.51 -17.74
C ASP A 109 13.65 12.34 -16.23
N PRO A 110 14.91 12.12 -15.80
CA PRO A 110 15.26 11.91 -14.39
C PRO A 110 14.94 13.10 -13.47
N GLN A 111 14.47 14.23 -14.02
CA GLN A 111 14.09 15.41 -13.24
C GLN A 111 12.61 15.50 -12.82
N CYS A 112 11.78 14.48 -13.02
CA CYS A 112 10.38 14.50 -12.53
C CYS A 112 10.26 14.15 -11.03
N LYS A 113 10.98 14.87 -10.17
CA LYS A 113 10.76 14.92 -8.70
C LYS A 113 10.28 16.31 -8.24
N LYS A 114 9.36 16.93 -8.97
CA LYS A 114 8.71 18.17 -8.52
C LYS A 114 7.28 18.29 -9.05
N GLY A 115 6.30 18.22 -8.14
CA GLY A 115 5.13 19.08 -8.27
C GLY A 115 3.78 18.47 -8.66
N ARG A 116 3.45 17.22 -8.31
CA ARG A 116 2.01 16.89 -8.17
C ARG A 116 1.51 17.48 -6.85
N LYS A 117 0.96 18.69 -6.90
CA LYS A 117 0.35 19.43 -5.77
C LYS A 117 -1.00 18.83 -5.37
N GLY A 118 -1.03 17.53 -5.07
CA GLY A 118 -2.20 16.85 -4.49
C GLY A 118 -2.12 16.84 -2.97
N TRP A 119 -3.26 16.89 -2.30
CA TRP A 119 -3.30 16.67 -0.86
C TRP A 119 -3.02 15.20 -0.55
N VAL A 120 -2.05 14.93 0.33
CA VAL A 120 -1.73 13.58 0.79
C VAL A 120 -2.51 13.30 2.07
N VAL A 121 -3.12 12.11 2.19
CA VAL A 121 -3.81 11.69 3.42
C VAL A 121 -2.92 10.81 4.27
N SER A 122 -2.84 11.13 5.56
CA SER A 122 -2.24 10.27 6.58
C SER A 122 -3.28 9.82 7.60
N PHE A 123 -3.21 8.54 7.96
CA PHE A 123 -4.06 7.93 8.99
C PHE A 123 -3.29 7.86 10.30
N THR A 124 -3.79 8.45 11.38
CA THR A 124 -3.20 8.25 12.71
C THR A 124 -3.49 6.84 13.22
N SER A 125 -2.66 6.36 14.16
CA SER A 125 -2.89 5.09 14.87
C SER A 125 -4.24 5.09 15.59
N GLU A 126 -4.60 6.23 16.16
CA GLU A 126 -5.88 6.44 16.84
C GLU A 126 -7.07 6.33 15.89
N PHE A 127 -6.99 6.92 14.70
CA PHE A 127 -8.02 6.81 13.68
C PHE A 127 -8.24 5.35 13.29
N ARG A 128 -7.15 4.59 13.05
CA ARG A 128 -7.23 3.17 12.69
C ARG A 128 -7.90 2.35 13.79
N LYS A 129 -7.51 2.57 15.04
CA LYS A 129 -8.10 1.89 16.20
C LYS A 129 -9.59 2.19 16.34
N ASN A 130 -9.98 3.45 16.23
CA ASN A 130 -11.38 3.87 16.32
C ASN A 130 -12.22 3.31 15.17
N LEU A 131 -11.71 3.35 13.94
CA LEU A 131 -12.44 2.83 12.79
C LEU A 131 -12.67 1.31 12.88
N SER A 132 -11.69 0.57 13.41
CA SER A 132 -11.82 -0.88 13.64
C SER A 132 -12.81 -1.23 14.75
N GLN A 133 -12.98 -0.36 15.76
CA GLN A 133 -13.83 -0.62 16.92
C GLN A 133 -15.33 -0.73 16.56
N TYR A 134 -15.78 -0.01 15.53
CA TYR A 134 -17.21 0.13 15.25
C TYR A 134 -17.85 -1.04 14.48
N ASN A 135 -17.07 -2.01 13.96
CA ASN A 135 -17.51 -3.17 13.15
C ASN A 135 -18.72 -2.94 12.21
N ASP A 136 -18.90 -1.72 11.71
CA ASP A 136 -20.01 -1.30 10.86
C ASP A 136 -19.47 -0.98 9.47
N LYS A 137 -19.68 -1.92 8.54
CA LYS A 137 -19.25 -1.77 7.14
C LYS A 137 -19.84 -0.52 6.48
N LYS A 138 -21.06 -0.10 6.86
CA LYS A 138 -21.69 1.11 6.32
C LYS A 138 -21.03 2.38 6.85
N LEU A 139 -20.60 2.38 8.11
CA LEU A 139 -19.82 3.50 8.66
C LEU A 139 -18.46 3.60 7.98
N GLN A 140 -17.76 2.48 7.77
CA GLN A 140 -16.47 2.45 7.10
C GLN A 140 -16.56 2.95 5.65
N GLY A 141 -17.57 2.52 4.89
CA GLY A 141 -17.82 3.03 3.54
C GLY A 141 -18.07 4.54 3.50
N ARG A 142 -18.93 5.04 4.41
CA ARG A 142 -19.20 6.49 4.53
C ARG A 142 -17.98 7.28 5.00
N ALA A 143 -17.10 6.69 5.83
CA ALA A 143 -15.84 7.30 6.22
C ALA A 143 -14.88 7.42 5.04
N LEU A 144 -14.80 6.40 4.18
CA LEU A 144 -14.00 6.46 2.97
C LEU A 144 -14.51 7.53 1.99
N GLU A 145 -15.83 7.61 1.80
CA GLU A 145 -16.47 8.66 1.00
C GLU A 145 -16.14 10.06 1.53
N ALA A 146 -16.24 10.27 2.85
CA ALA A 146 -15.85 11.52 3.48
C ALA A 146 -14.36 11.85 3.25
N VAL A 147 -13.47 10.86 3.31
CA VAL A 147 -12.03 11.07 3.02
C VAL A 147 -11.81 11.51 1.58
N ALA A 148 -12.48 10.87 0.61
CA ALA A 148 -12.39 11.26 -0.80
C ALA A 148 -12.81 12.73 -1.02
N GLU A 149 -13.89 13.17 -0.35
CA GLU A 149 -14.32 14.57 -0.39
C GLU A 149 -13.33 15.54 0.27
N ILE A 150 -12.78 15.16 1.43
CA ILE A 150 -11.83 15.99 2.18
C ILE A 150 -10.56 16.23 1.36
N ILE A 151 -10.06 15.22 0.63
CA ILE A 151 -8.85 15.34 -0.21
C ILE A 151 -9.00 16.45 -1.25
N VAL A 152 -10.18 16.58 -1.84
CA VAL A 152 -10.44 17.57 -2.91
C VAL A 152 -10.53 18.98 -2.32
N THR A 153 -11.23 19.14 -1.20
CA THR A 153 -11.44 20.45 -0.55
C THR A 153 -11.36 20.37 0.98
N PRO A 154 -10.16 20.32 1.58
CA PRO A 154 -10.02 20.04 3.02
C PRO A 154 -10.35 21.23 3.92
N THR A 155 -10.17 22.46 3.44
CA THR A 155 -10.40 23.69 4.21
C THR A 155 -11.64 24.49 3.75
N THR A 156 -12.49 23.87 2.92
CA THR A 156 -13.73 24.51 2.46
C THR A 156 -14.88 24.19 3.41
N LYS A 157 -15.43 25.23 4.06
CA LYS A 157 -16.61 25.08 4.92
C LYS A 157 -17.82 24.66 4.10
N ARG A 158 -18.49 23.57 4.51
CA ARG A 158 -19.73 23.08 3.87
C ARG A 158 -20.83 22.97 4.91
N GLY A 159 -21.56 24.06 5.10
CA GLY A 159 -22.70 24.11 6.03
C GLY A 159 -22.36 23.54 7.40
N ASN A 160 -23.22 22.67 7.94
CA ASN A 160 -22.98 21.95 9.21
C ASN A 160 -22.16 20.67 9.07
N THR A 161 -21.86 20.26 7.84
CA THR A 161 -21.14 19.02 7.53
C THR A 161 -19.66 19.19 7.77
N VAL A 162 -19.05 20.24 7.22
CA VAL A 162 -17.60 20.52 7.33
C VAL A 162 -17.38 21.86 8.02
N LYS A 163 -16.82 21.83 9.22
CA LYS A 163 -16.53 23.03 10.02
C LYS A 163 -15.21 22.89 10.78
N PRO A 164 -14.44 23.98 10.95
CA PRO A 164 -13.33 24.00 11.88
C PRO A 164 -13.84 23.80 13.32
N LEU A 165 -13.07 23.09 14.12
CA LEU A 165 -13.25 22.99 15.55
C LEU A 165 -12.66 24.22 16.25
N THR A 166 -13.15 24.48 17.46
CA THR A 166 -12.78 25.65 18.28
C THR A 166 -12.30 25.20 19.65
N GLY A 167 -11.59 26.06 20.39
CA GLY A 167 -11.10 25.75 21.73
C GLY A 167 -9.81 24.92 21.70
N PRO A 168 -9.65 23.88 22.55
CA PRO A 168 -8.43 23.07 22.62
C PRO A 168 -8.08 22.35 21.30
N LEU A 169 -9.09 22.10 20.47
CA LEU A 169 -8.95 21.45 19.16
C LEU A 169 -8.89 22.46 18.00
N ALA A 170 -8.57 23.73 18.28
CA ALA A 170 -8.42 24.75 17.25
C ALA A 170 -7.36 24.33 16.21
N GLY A 171 -7.68 24.56 14.93
CA GLY A 171 -6.87 24.10 13.79
C GLY A 171 -7.35 22.76 13.22
N GLN A 172 -8.03 21.93 14.01
CA GLN A 172 -8.68 20.72 13.51
C GLN A 172 -10.04 21.04 12.88
N TRP A 173 -10.51 20.12 12.07
CA TRP A 173 -11.75 20.21 11.33
C TRP A 173 -12.59 18.98 11.58
N ARG A 174 -13.90 19.16 11.45
CA ARG A 174 -14.90 18.11 11.63
C ARG A 174 -15.69 17.92 10.35
N TYR A 175 -15.78 16.68 9.90
CA TYR A 175 -16.71 16.20 8.88
C TYR A 175 -17.83 15.37 9.53
N ARG A 176 -19.10 15.68 9.26
CA ARG A 176 -20.26 14.94 9.79
C ARG A 176 -20.60 13.75 8.90
N ILE A 177 -20.68 12.56 9.50
CA ILE A 177 -21.02 11.30 8.84
C ILE A 177 -22.23 10.70 9.55
N GLY A 178 -23.43 11.17 9.23
CA GLY A 178 -24.65 10.79 9.93
C GLY A 178 -24.59 11.14 11.43
N ASP A 179 -24.50 10.10 12.26
CA ASP A 179 -24.38 10.16 13.73
C ASP A 179 -22.94 10.17 14.24
N TYR A 180 -21.98 10.05 13.33
CA TYR A 180 -20.56 10.10 13.63
C TYR A 180 -19.93 11.40 13.11
N ARG A 181 -18.76 11.70 13.66
CA ARG A 181 -17.94 12.85 13.31
C ARG A 181 -16.53 12.37 13.05
N LEU A 182 -16.01 12.68 11.87
CA LEU A 182 -14.62 12.49 11.53
C LEU A 182 -13.88 13.78 11.84
N ILE A 183 -12.81 13.67 12.62
CA ILE A 183 -11.92 14.77 13.00
C ILE A 183 -10.65 14.64 12.18
N TYR A 184 -10.23 15.73 11.55
CA TYR A 184 -9.03 15.78 10.71
C TYR A 184 -8.29 17.09 10.87
N LEU A 185 -7.00 17.11 10.53
CA LEU A 185 -6.15 18.28 10.57
C LEU A 185 -5.55 18.51 9.18
N PRO A 186 -5.96 19.58 8.48
CA PRO A 186 -5.32 20.00 7.24
C PRO A 186 -4.04 20.81 7.56
N ASP A 187 -2.95 20.42 6.94
CA ASP A 187 -1.67 21.12 6.91
C ASP A 187 -1.49 21.71 5.50
N GLU A 188 -1.72 23.03 5.39
CA GLU A 188 -1.67 23.73 4.11
C GLU A 188 -0.26 23.85 3.54
N ASP A 189 0.77 23.85 4.40
CA ASP A 189 2.18 23.98 4.04
C ASP A 189 2.71 22.65 3.46
N ALA A 190 2.42 21.55 4.16
CA ALA A 190 2.81 20.21 3.72
C ALA A 190 1.85 19.59 2.69
N LYS A 191 0.73 20.27 2.36
CA LYS A 191 -0.39 19.73 1.57
C LYS A 191 -0.79 18.34 2.07
N ARG A 192 -1.01 18.22 3.38
CA ARG A 192 -1.32 16.96 4.04
C ARG A 192 -2.61 17.07 4.84
N VAL A 193 -3.43 16.03 4.81
CA VAL A 193 -4.59 15.88 5.68
C VAL A 193 -4.34 14.71 6.62
N SER A 194 -4.26 14.99 7.91
CA SER A 194 -4.15 13.95 8.94
C SER A 194 -5.54 13.61 9.48
N LEU A 195 -5.98 12.37 9.30
CA LEU A 195 -7.22 11.86 9.87
C LEU A 195 -6.95 11.44 11.31
N ILE A 196 -7.60 12.09 12.27
CA ILE A 196 -7.31 11.96 13.71
C ILE A 196 -8.21 10.89 14.33
N ALA A 197 -9.53 11.01 14.13
CA ALA A 197 -10.49 10.17 14.84
C ALA A 197 -11.85 10.12 14.13
N VAL A 198 -12.61 9.04 14.38
CA VAL A 198 -14.06 8.98 14.14
C VAL A 198 -14.72 8.77 15.49
N ARG A 199 -15.68 9.64 15.84
CA ARG A 199 -16.37 9.62 17.13
C ARG A 199 -17.88 9.71 16.94
N ALA A 200 -18.63 8.99 17.78
CA ALA A 200 -20.08 9.12 17.83
C ALA A 200 -20.51 10.48 18.40
N ARG A 201 -21.70 10.95 18.04
CA ARG A 201 -22.23 12.27 18.41
C ARG A 201 -22.22 12.59 19.91
N GLY A 202 -22.28 11.58 20.77
CA GLY A 202 -22.33 11.71 22.23
C GLY A 202 -20.98 11.57 22.96
N ASN A 203 -19.89 11.25 22.26
CA ASN A 203 -18.60 10.90 22.88
C ASN A 203 -17.44 11.75 22.31
N ALA A 204 -17.74 13.02 22.01
CA ALA A 204 -16.87 13.89 21.23
C ALA A 204 -16.03 14.88 22.07
N TYR A 205 -16.09 14.79 23.40
CA TYR A 205 -15.36 15.68 24.33
C TYR A 205 -14.86 15.00 25.62
N ASP A 206 -14.89 13.67 25.71
CA ASP A 206 -14.31 12.99 26.87
C ASP A 206 -12.85 12.68 26.55
N ASP A 207 -11.95 13.42 27.22
CA ASP A 207 -10.50 13.20 27.33
C ASP A 207 -10.18 11.85 28.01
#